data_AF-A0A9W8TD10-F1
#
_entry.id   AF-A0A9W8TD10-F1
#
_cell.length_a   1.000
_cell.length_b   1.000
_cell.length_c   1.000
_cell.angle_alpha   90.00
_cell.angle_beta   90.00
_cell.angle_gamma   90.00
#
_symmetry.space_group_name_H-M   'P 1'
#
loop_
_entity.id
_entity.type
_entity.pdbx_description
1 polymer ?
#
loop_
_entity_poly.entity_id
_entity_poly.type
_entity_poly.pdbx_seq_one_letter_code
_entity_poly.pdbx_strand_id
1 'polypeptide(L)'
;MRIDEFSRECGGLQWREERIRSLDGTEIALCVSDMPASATGAKKPVYILYFQGNGSSIPPRLPHLSWILRRARDNDPSVTYTMKWLPYQYLWPFLRNHLDSWTNLGIIAKRFKERSPGVYIVEAGKDELVPGDHGEKLQQRCEHVGLPVERHKVRGALHNEAMVRASGKQALADSISTAAARAQHGD
;
A
#
# COMPACT_ATOMS: atom_id res chain seq x y z
N MET A 1 16.35 -13.29 -3.13
CA MET A 1 15.55 -12.76 -4.25
C MET A 1 15.79 -11.27 -4.33
N ARG A 2 16.21 -10.71 -5.46
CA ARG A 2 16.41 -9.26 -5.64
C ARG A 2 15.34 -8.67 -6.55
N ILE A 3 15.12 -7.35 -6.51
CA ILE A 3 14.25 -6.62 -7.46
C ILE A 3 14.53 -7.03 -8.91
N ASP A 4 15.81 -7.09 -9.29
CA ASP A 4 16.25 -7.35 -10.66
C ASP A 4 15.71 -8.67 -11.23
N GLU A 5 15.53 -9.69 -10.39
CA GLU A 5 14.99 -11.01 -10.77
C GLU A 5 13.58 -10.90 -11.37
N PHE A 6 12.79 -9.91 -10.93
CA PHE A 6 11.38 -9.74 -11.33
C PHE A 6 11.16 -8.56 -12.27
N SER A 7 12.22 -7.80 -12.59
CA SER A 7 12.15 -6.58 -13.41
C SER A 7 11.47 -6.81 -14.77
N ARG A 8 11.74 -7.95 -15.42
CA ARG A 8 11.16 -8.32 -16.73
C ARG A 8 9.65 -8.56 -16.66
N GLU A 9 9.16 -9.03 -15.51
CA GLU A 9 7.74 -9.32 -15.27
C GLU A 9 6.95 -8.07 -14.84
N CYS A 10 7.64 -6.96 -14.52
CA CYS A 10 7.01 -5.69 -14.13
C CYS A 10 6.45 -4.90 -15.32
N GLY A 11 6.60 -5.40 -16.55
CA GLY A 11 6.09 -4.77 -17.78
C GLY A 11 6.67 -3.37 -18.01
N GLY A 12 7.98 -3.23 -17.82
CA GLY A 12 8.72 -1.99 -18.03
C GLY A 12 8.72 -1.01 -16.85
N LEU A 13 7.89 -1.26 -15.82
CA LEU A 13 7.93 -0.45 -14.60
C LEU A 13 9.22 -0.74 -13.81
N GLN A 14 9.98 0.30 -13.52
CA GLN A 14 11.23 0.21 -12.78
C GLN A 14 10.96 0.27 -11.27
N TRP A 15 11.53 -0.71 -10.56
CA TRP A 15 11.58 -0.73 -9.10
C TRP A 15 13.00 -0.49 -8.65
N ARG A 16 13.16 0.22 -7.54
CA ARG A 16 14.47 0.49 -6.94
C ARG A 16 14.44 0.31 -5.43
N GLU A 17 15.59 -0.03 -4.87
CA GLU A 17 15.82 0.04 -3.42
C GLU A 17 16.12 1.49 -3.04
N GLU A 18 15.44 2.00 -2.02
CA GLU A 18 15.83 3.23 -1.31
C GLU A 18 16.04 2.91 0.17
N ARG A 19 16.79 3.74 0.89
CA ARG A 19 16.94 3.64 2.35
C ARG A 19 16.53 4.93 3.02
N ILE A 20 15.72 4.81 4.06
CA ILE A 20 15.32 5.92 4.91
C ILE A 20 15.70 5.63 6.36
N ARG A 21 15.67 6.67 7.20
CA ARG A 21 15.84 6.54 8.64
C ARG A 21 14.56 7.00 9.33
N SER A 22 13.98 6.16 10.19
CA SER A 22 12.84 6.55 11.03
C SER A 22 13.28 7.51 12.13
N LEU A 23 12.30 8.10 12.82
CA LEU A 23 12.53 9.06 13.90
C LEU A 23 13.35 8.48 15.06
N ASP A 24 13.26 7.17 15.28
CA ASP A 24 14.04 6.44 16.30
C ASP A 24 15.45 6.03 15.81
N GLY A 25 15.85 6.45 14.62
CA GLY A 25 17.16 6.15 14.04
C GLY A 25 17.23 4.81 13.31
N THR A 26 16.16 4.00 13.28
CA THR A 26 16.15 2.72 12.56
C THR A 26 16.29 2.96 11.05
N GLU A 27 17.25 2.28 10.43
CA GLU A 27 17.38 2.27 8.98
C GLU A 27 16.33 1.33 8.38
N ILE A 28 15.60 1.81 7.38
CA ILE A 28 14.55 1.05 6.73
C ILE A 28 14.77 1.06 5.22
N ALA A 29 14.90 -0.14 4.65
CA ALA A 29 14.93 -0.35 3.21
C ALA A 29 13.51 -0.29 2.63
N LEU A 30 13.38 0.45 1.53
CA LEU A 30 12.17 0.66 0.77
C LEU A 30 12.30 0.04 -0.62
N CYS A 31 11.20 -0.50 -1.14
CA CYS A 31 11.06 -0.75 -2.57
C CYS A 31 10.17 0.34 -3.15
N VAL A 32 10.70 1.12 -4.09
CA VAL A 32 10.04 2.31 -4.62
C VAL A 32 9.87 2.20 -6.13
N SER A 33 8.71 2.64 -6.61
CA SER A 33 8.46 2.81 -8.03
C SER A 33 7.63 4.07 -8.29
N ASP A 34 7.96 4.75 -9.38
CA ASP A 34 7.27 5.94 -9.85
C ASP A 34 6.57 5.64 -11.18
N MET A 35 5.30 6.01 -11.25
CA MET A 35 4.49 5.96 -12.45
C MET A 35 4.06 7.39 -12.80
N PRO A 36 4.80 8.07 -13.69
CA PRO A 36 4.50 9.46 -14.05
C PRO A 36 3.16 9.55 -14.79
N ALA A 37 2.50 10.71 -14.65
CA ALA A 37 1.34 11.06 -15.45
C ALA A 37 1.67 11.02 -16.95
N SER A 38 0.72 10.57 -17.76
CA SER A 38 0.83 10.51 -19.23
C SER A 38 -0.03 11.54 -19.96
N ALA A 39 -0.90 12.26 -19.24
CA ALA A 39 -1.74 13.33 -19.79
C ALA A 39 -1.23 14.73 -19.39
N THR A 40 -1.62 15.75 -20.17
CA THR A 40 -1.38 17.15 -19.84
C THR A 40 -2.30 17.62 -18.71
N GLY A 41 -1.85 18.60 -17.91
CA GLY A 41 -2.61 19.07 -16.73
C GLY A 41 -2.36 18.20 -15.49
N ALA A 42 -1.09 18.08 -15.09
CA ALA A 42 -0.67 17.24 -13.98
C ALA A 42 -1.40 17.60 -12.68
N LYS A 43 -2.12 16.60 -12.15
CA LYS A 43 -2.78 16.66 -10.86
C LYS A 43 -1.77 16.45 -9.72
N LYS A 44 -2.21 16.65 -8.47
CA LYS A 44 -1.34 16.44 -7.30
C LYS A 44 -0.80 15.01 -7.29
N PRO A 45 0.50 14.79 -7.01
CA PRO A 45 1.06 13.44 -6.95
C PRO A 45 0.44 12.64 -5.79
N VAL A 46 0.24 11.34 -6.03
CA VAL A 46 -0.33 10.40 -5.05
C VAL A 46 0.75 9.45 -4.57
N TYR A 47 0.98 9.43 -3.26
CA TYR A 47 1.88 8.49 -2.62
C TYR A 47 1.10 7.30 -2.06
N ILE A 48 1.46 6.09 -2.49
CA ILE A 48 0.86 4.84 -2.02
C ILE A 48 1.86 4.18 -1.08
N LEU A 49 1.52 4.09 0.20
CA LEU A 49 2.31 3.38 1.18
C LEU A 49 1.73 1.98 1.38
N TYR A 50 2.40 0.98 0.81
CA TYR A 50 2.02 -0.41 0.98
C TYR A 50 2.67 -0.95 2.26
N PHE A 51 1.93 -1.72 3.06
CA PHE A 51 2.43 -2.43 4.23
C PHE A 51 2.12 -3.92 4.06
N GLN A 52 3.11 -4.77 4.28
CA GLN A 52 2.90 -6.21 4.31
C GLN A 52 3.45 -6.76 5.63
N GLY A 53 2.75 -7.71 6.24
CA GLY A 53 3.21 -8.40 7.43
C GLY A 53 4.50 -9.23 7.19
N ASN A 54 5.16 -9.58 8.30
CA ASN A 54 6.48 -10.22 8.38
C ASN A 54 6.63 -11.60 7.67
N GLY A 55 5.57 -12.14 7.08
CA GLY A 55 5.53 -13.53 6.61
C GLY A 55 6.00 -13.79 5.18
N SER A 56 6.37 -12.79 4.39
CA SER A 56 6.64 -13.06 2.97
C SER A 56 7.57 -12.08 2.27
N SER A 57 8.38 -12.61 1.35
CA SER A 57 9.35 -11.86 0.57
C SER A 57 8.69 -10.98 -0.49
N ILE A 58 9.31 -9.83 -0.70
CA ILE A 58 8.83 -8.74 -1.54
C ILE A 58 8.90 -9.03 -3.04
N PRO A 59 10.06 -9.44 -3.58
CA PRO A 59 10.27 -9.44 -5.03
C PRO A 59 9.22 -10.22 -5.83
N PRO A 60 8.70 -11.36 -5.36
CA PRO A 60 7.63 -12.10 -6.05
C PRO A 60 6.32 -11.33 -6.28
N ARG A 61 6.08 -10.24 -5.56
CA ARG A 61 4.85 -9.43 -5.68
C ARG A 61 5.00 -8.24 -6.61
N LEU A 62 6.22 -7.87 -6.99
CA LEU A 62 6.48 -6.72 -7.86
C LEU A 62 5.70 -6.80 -9.18
N PRO A 63 5.53 -7.97 -9.83
CA PRO A 63 4.72 -8.07 -11.04
C PRO A 63 3.26 -7.67 -10.81
N HIS A 64 2.66 -8.09 -9.69
CA HIS A 64 1.28 -7.74 -9.34
C HIS A 64 1.13 -6.26 -8.98
N LEU A 65 2.04 -5.71 -8.18
CA LEU A 65 2.03 -4.30 -7.82
C LEU A 65 2.24 -3.40 -9.04
N SER A 66 3.10 -3.81 -9.97
CA SER A 66 3.32 -3.10 -11.24
C SER A 66 2.06 -3.04 -12.09
N TRP A 67 1.31 -4.15 -12.13
CA TRP A 67 0.02 -4.20 -12.82
C TRP A 67 -1.00 -3.27 -12.18
N ILE A 68 -1.09 -3.27 -10.84
CA ILE A 68 -2.00 -2.40 -10.09
C ILE A 68 -1.69 -0.92 -10.35
N LEU A 69 -0.41 -0.52 -10.31
CA LEU A 69 0.03 0.84 -10.61
C LEU A 69 -0.30 1.25 -12.05
N ARG A 70 -0.09 0.34 -13.01
CA ARG A 70 -0.46 0.59 -14.41
C ARG A 70 -1.95 0.81 -14.53
N ARG A 71 -2.77 -0.05 -13.90
CA ARG A 71 -4.23 0.07 -13.93
C ARG A 71 -4.71 1.38 -13.31
N ALA A 72 -4.10 1.81 -12.20
CA ALA A 72 -4.41 3.09 -11.55
C ALA A 72 -4.08 4.29 -12.46
N ARG A 73 -2.92 4.28 -13.15
CA ARG A 73 -2.58 5.29 -14.16
C ARG A 73 -3.53 5.26 -15.35
N ASP A 74 -3.91 4.08 -15.83
CA ASP A 74 -4.84 3.98 -16.96
C ASP A 74 -6.24 4.50 -16.58
N ASN A 75 -6.63 4.40 -15.31
CA ASN A 75 -7.87 4.99 -14.78
C ASN A 75 -7.79 6.52 -14.63
N ASP A 76 -6.63 7.08 -14.26
CA ASP A 76 -6.39 8.52 -14.24
C ASP A 76 -4.99 8.87 -14.78
N PRO A 77 -4.87 9.18 -16.08
CA PRO A 77 -3.57 9.43 -16.72
C PRO A 77 -2.98 10.80 -16.34
N SER A 78 -3.71 11.64 -15.60
CA SER A 78 -3.24 12.97 -15.17
C SER A 78 -2.51 12.96 -13.82
N VAL A 79 -2.49 11.81 -13.13
CA VAL A 79 -1.89 11.66 -11.79
C VAL A 79 -0.56 10.92 -11.87
N THR A 80 0.46 11.45 -11.21
CA THR A 80 1.71 10.74 -10.91
C THR A 80 1.53 9.90 -9.65
N TYR A 81 1.75 8.60 -9.76
CA TYR A 81 1.69 7.68 -8.63
C TYR A 81 3.09 7.26 -8.22
N THR A 82 3.43 7.46 -6.95
CA THR A 82 4.65 6.92 -6.35
C THR A 82 4.26 5.86 -5.33
N MET A 83 4.63 4.61 -5.55
CA MET A 83 4.46 3.56 -4.55
C MET A 83 5.75 3.40 -3.76
N LYS A 84 5.62 3.46 -2.44
CA LYS A 84 6.68 3.14 -1.49
C LYS A 84 6.25 1.93 -0.69
N TRP A 85 7.15 0.97 -0.57
CA TRP A 85 6.90 -0.21 0.23
C TRP A 85 7.86 -0.35 1.40
N LEU A 86 7.26 -0.57 2.57
CA LEU A 86 7.89 -0.95 3.82
C LEU A 86 7.55 -2.41 4.21
N PRO A 87 8.52 -3.25 4.59
CA PRO A 87 9.98 -3.14 4.41
C PRO A 87 10.50 -4.03 3.27
N TYR A 88 11.46 -3.52 2.49
CA TYR A 88 12.09 -4.25 1.38
C TYR A 88 13.32 -5.05 1.83
N GLN A 89 13.12 -6.32 2.18
CA GLN A 89 14.16 -7.27 2.59
C GLN A 89 15.05 -6.75 3.74
N TYR A 90 15.80 -7.63 4.39
CA TYR A 90 16.61 -7.25 5.57
C TYR A 90 15.82 -6.74 6.79
N LEU A 91 14.62 -7.28 7.04
CA LEU A 91 14.13 -7.39 8.43
C LEU A 91 14.93 -8.44 9.20
N TRP A 92 16.24 -8.47 9.01
CA TRP A 92 17.16 -9.29 9.75
C TRP A 92 18.17 -8.38 10.44
N PRO A 93 18.33 -8.47 11.77
CA PRO A 93 17.65 -9.41 12.66
C PRO A 93 16.37 -8.77 13.23
N PHE A 94 15.24 -8.95 12.52
CA PHE A 94 13.91 -8.46 12.85
C PHE A 94 13.79 -6.94 12.93
N LEU A 95 12.73 -6.35 12.35
CA LEU A 95 12.29 -5.05 12.83
C LEU A 95 11.83 -5.30 14.28
N ARG A 96 12.71 -5.11 15.26
CA ARG A 96 12.38 -5.12 16.69
C ARG A 96 11.69 -3.80 17.07
N ASN A 97 10.74 -3.39 16.26
CA ASN A 97 9.86 -2.29 16.59
C ASN A 97 8.46 -2.85 16.80
N HIS A 98 7.78 -2.27 17.78
CA HIS A 98 6.35 -2.48 17.94
C HIS A 98 5.66 -1.60 16.89
N LEU A 99 5.54 -2.11 15.65
CA LEU A 99 4.67 -1.47 14.65
C LEU A 99 3.22 -1.62 15.10
N ASP A 100 2.79 -0.67 15.94
CA ASP A 100 1.45 -0.61 16.47
C ASP A 100 0.55 0.22 15.56
N SER A 101 -0.17 -0.45 14.66
CA SER A 101 -1.16 0.17 13.78
C SER A 101 -2.24 0.94 14.56
N TRP A 102 -2.61 0.50 15.76
CA TRP A 102 -3.65 1.16 16.56
C TRP A 102 -3.21 2.54 17.03
N THR A 103 -2.02 2.63 17.60
CA THR A 103 -1.42 3.91 18.03
C THR A 103 -1.11 4.79 16.82
N ASN A 104 -0.54 4.21 15.76
CA ASN A 104 -0.14 4.96 14.56
C ASN A 104 -1.33 5.60 13.83
N LEU A 105 -2.48 4.92 13.72
CA LEU A 105 -3.70 5.52 13.17
C LEU A 105 -4.15 6.75 13.96
N GLY A 106 -4.03 6.72 15.29
CA GLY A 106 -4.32 7.87 16.14
C GLY A 106 -3.34 9.04 15.94
N ILE A 107 -2.07 8.75 15.70
CA ILE A 107 -1.06 9.77 15.39
C ILE A 107 -1.35 10.40 14.01
N ILE A 108 -1.67 9.59 13.01
CA ILE A 108 -2.04 10.06 11.66
C ILE A 108 -3.25 10.98 11.74
N ALA A 109 -4.34 10.55 12.39
CA ALA A 109 -5.56 11.34 12.52
C ALA A 109 -5.30 12.70 13.19
N LYS A 110 -4.51 12.72 14.28
CA LYS A 110 -4.14 13.96 14.97
C LYS A 110 -3.32 14.90 14.09
N ARG A 111 -2.37 14.36 13.32
CA ARG A 111 -1.46 15.15 12.48
C ARG A 111 -2.12 15.71 11.23
N PHE A 112 -3.09 14.99 10.67
CA PHE A 112 -3.75 15.34 9.41
C PHE A 112 -5.21 15.74 9.61
N LYS A 113 -5.54 16.36 10.75
CA LYS A 113 -6.91 16.71 11.14
C LYS A 113 -7.69 17.50 10.07
N GLU A 114 -7.02 18.40 9.37
CA GLU A 114 -7.63 19.24 8.32
C GLU A 114 -7.81 18.52 6.98
N ARG A 115 -7.03 17.46 6.73
CA ARG A 115 -7.04 16.68 5.47
C ARG A 115 -6.71 15.23 5.78
N SER A 116 -7.68 14.53 6.33
CA SER A 116 -7.48 13.17 6.82
C SER A 116 -7.24 12.21 5.65
N PRO A 117 -6.14 11.43 5.65
CA PRO A 117 -5.90 10.48 4.58
C PRO A 117 -6.94 9.36 4.61
N GLY A 118 -7.40 8.94 3.43
CA GLY A 118 -8.22 7.73 3.30
C GLY A 118 -7.41 6.47 3.57
N VAL A 119 -7.97 5.55 4.36
CA VAL A 119 -7.39 4.25 4.69
C VAL A 119 -8.16 3.18 3.92
N TYR A 120 -7.46 2.37 3.13
CA TYR A 120 -8.07 1.29 2.33
C TYR A 120 -7.46 -0.03 2.79
N ILE A 121 -8.31 -0.94 3.29
CA ILE A 121 -7.91 -2.21 3.87
C ILE A 121 -8.37 -3.33 2.93
N VAL A 122 -7.43 -4.06 2.34
CA VAL A 122 -7.74 -5.26 1.54
C VAL A 122 -7.24 -6.49 2.29
N GLU A 123 -8.15 -7.40 2.62
CA GLU A 123 -7.84 -8.59 3.43
C GLU A 123 -8.25 -9.90 2.75
N ALA A 124 -7.54 -10.97 3.09
CA ALA A 124 -7.85 -12.32 2.64
C ALA A 124 -9.07 -12.87 3.39
N GLY A 125 -10.09 -13.35 2.66
CA GLY A 125 -11.33 -13.84 3.28
C GLY A 125 -11.22 -15.20 3.99
N LYS A 126 -10.17 -15.98 3.69
CA LYS A 126 -9.83 -17.26 4.33
C LYS A 126 -8.38 -17.22 4.84
N ASP A 127 -7.94 -16.07 5.34
CA ASP A 127 -6.58 -15.93 5.88
C ASP A 127 -6.32 -16.98 6.97
N GLU A 128 -5.31 -17.80 6.75
CA GLU A 128 -4.91 -18.90 7.62
C GLU A 128 -3.87 -18.49 8.67
N LEU A 129 -3.31 -17.27 8.58
CA LEU A 129 -2.25 -16.77 9.45
C LEU A 129 -2.69 -15.60 10.32
N VAL A 130 -3.51 -14.70 9.77
CA VAL A 130 -3.99 -13.51 10.46
C VAL A 130 -5.43 -13.74 10.91
N PRO A 131 -5.78 -13.48 12.19
CA PRO A 131 -7.15 -13.59 12.67
C PRO A 131 -8.12 -12.75 11.85
N GLY A 132 -9.26 -13.34 11.49
CA GLY A 132 -10.24 -12.73 10.58
C GLY A 132 -10.94 -11.48 11.11
N ASP A 133 -10.76 -11.13 12.38
CA ASP A 133 -11.27 -9.93 13.04
C ASP A 133 -10.28 -8.75 13.03
N HIS A 134 -9.03 -8.95 12.58
CA HIS A 134 -8.01 -7.90 12.58
C HIS A 134 -8.37 -6.73 11.66
N GLY A 135 -8.84 -6.99 10.43
CA GLY A 135 -9.27 -5.93 9.53
C GLY A 135 -10.46 -5.14 10.07
N GLU A 136 -11.36 -5.80 10.78
CA GLU A 136 -12.48 -5.15 11.45
C GLU A 136 -12.02 -4.24 12.60
N LYS A 137 -11.09 -4.71 13.46
CA LYS A 137 -10.50 -3.88 14.52
C LYS A 137 -9.81 -2.63 13.96
N LEU A 138 -9.11 -2.75 12.84
CA LEU A 138 -8.46 -1.62 12.18
C LEU A 138 -9.48 -0.65 11.57
N GLN A 139 -10.56 -1.17 10.99
CA GLN A 139 -11.67 -0.34 10.50
C GLN A 139 -12.31 0.44 11.65
N GLN A 140 -12.70 -0.24 12.73
CA GLN A 140 -13.27 0.39 13.94
C GLN A 140 -12.34 1.44 14.53
N ARG A 141 -11.02 1.18 14.51
CA ARG A 141 -10.03 2.16 14.93
C ARG A 141 -10.05 3.41 14.07
N CYS A 142 -10.06 3.27 12.74
CA CYS A 142 -10.12 4.39 11.81
C CYS A 142 -11.38 5.23 12.05
N GLU A 143 -12.54 4.58 12.16
CA GLU A 143 -13.83 5.22 12.46
C GLU A 143 -13.77 5.99 13.79
N HIS A 144 -13.21 5.38 14.84
CA HIS A 144 -13.07 6.02 16.15
C HIS A 144 -12.17 7.26 16.13
N VAL A 145 -11.12 7.28 15.30
CA VAL A 145 -10.21 8.44 15.19
C VAL A 145 -10.60 9.43 14.08
N GLY A 146 -11.69 9.19 13.36
CA GLY A 146 -12.19 10.06 12.29
C GLY A 146 -11.42 9.95 10.96
N LEU A 147 -10.72 8.84 10.72
CA LEU A 147 -10.08 8.57 9.43
C LEU A 147 -11.10 7.94 8.47
N PRO A 148 -11.28 8.48 7.25
CA PRO A 148 -12.09 7.81 6.24
C PRO A 148 -11.52 6.42 5.94
N VAL A 149 -12.35 5.39 5.99
CA VAL A 149 -11.90 4.01 5.81
C VAL A 149 -12.81 3.23 4.87
N GLU A 150 -12.20 2.38 4.05
CA GLU A 150 -12.88 1.38 3.24
C GLU A 150 -12.21 0.02 3.48
N ARG A 151 -13.02 -1.04 3.65
CA ARG A 151 -12.52 -2.40 3.83
C ARG A 151 -13.10 -3.34 2.79
N HIS A 152 -12.22 -4.07 2.11
CA HIS A 152 -12.56 -5.06 1.10
C HIS A 152 -12.03 -6.44 1.48
N LYS A 153 -12.94 -7.42 1.63
CA LYS A 153 -12.60 -8.82 1.91
C LYS A 153 -12.59 -9.62 0.62
N VAL A 154 -11.42 -10.11 0.22
CA VAL A 154 -11.24 -10.95 -0.98
C VAL A 154 -11.74 -12.36 -0.68
N ARG A 155 -12.98 -12.65 -1.09
CA ARG A 155 -13.65 -13.92 -0.77
C ARG A 155 -12.82 -15.12 -1.21
N GLY A 156 -12.59 -16.04 -0.26
CA GLY A 156 -11.90 -17.30 -0.53
C GLY A 156 -10.38 -17.19 -0.68
N ALA A 157 -9.80 -15.99 -0.62
CA ALA A 157 -8.35 -15.80 -0.66
C ALA A 157 -7.69 -16.29 0.63
N LEU A 158 -6.58 -17.03 0.47
CA LEU A 158 -5.61 -17.30 1.53
C LEU A 158 -4.69 -16.08 1.76
N HIS A 159 -3.85 -16.13 2.80
CA HIS A 159 -3.00 -15.03 3.26
C HIS A 159 -2.23 -14.33 2.12
N ASN A 160 -1.64 -15.11 1.20
CA ASN A 160 -0.85 -14.59 0.09
C ASN A 160 -1.65 -14.27 -1.17
N GLU A 161 -2.95 -14.56 -1.19
CA GLU A 161 -3.79 -14.48 -2.39
C GLU A 161 -4.60 -13.19 -2.50
N ALA A 162 -4.69 -12.40 -1.43
CA ALA A 162 -5.48 -11.16 -1.39
C ALA A 162 -5.12 -10.19 -2.52
N MET A 163 -3.85 -10.16 -2.94
CA MET A 163 -3.38 -9.30 -4.04
C MET A 163 -3.10 -10.05 -5.35
N VAL A 164 -3.26 -11.37 -5.37
CA VAL A 164 -2.98 -12.23 -6.54
C VAL A 164 -4.27 -12.50 -7.31
N ARG A 165 -5.37 -12.72 -6.60
CA ARG A 165 -6.69 -12.95 -7.20
C ARG A 165 -7.17 -11.70 -7.96
N ALA A 166 -7.89 -11.93 -9.05
CA ALA A 166 -8.39 -10.87 -9.91
C ALA A 166 -9.23 -9.83 -9.14
N SER A 167 -10.14 -10.29 -8.27
CA SER A 167 -10.97 -9.40 -7.44
C SER A 167 -10.14 -8.54 -6.48
N GLY A 168 -9.05 -9.09 -5.94
CA GLY A 168 -8.14 -8.37 -5.06
C GLY A 168 -7.30 -7.33 -5.78
N LYS A 169 -6.76 -7.68 -6.96
CA LYS A 169 -6.06 -6.71 -7.84
C LYS A 169 -6.97 -5.56 -8.26
N GLN A 170 -8.23 -5.88 -8.61
CA GLN A 170 -9.23 -4.89 -8.98
C GLN A 170 -9.55 -3.98 -7.79
N ALA A 171 -9.83 -4.55 -6.62
CA ALA A 171 -10.11 -3.77 -5.40
C ALA A 171 -8.96 -2.81 -5.03
N LEU A 172 -7.70 -3.25 -5.17
CA LEU A 172 -6.54 -2.40 -4.93
C LEU A 172 -6.43 -1.26 -5.95
N ALA A 173 -6.62 -1.55 -7.23
CA ALA A 173 -6.61 -0.53 -8.28
C ALA A 173 -7.72 0.51 -8.06
N ASP A 174 -8.94 0.07 -7.73
CA ASP A 174 -10.09 0.94 -7.47
C ASP A 174 -9.89 1.78 -6.20
N SER A 175 -9.32 1.19 -5.15
CA SER A 175 -8.95 1.90 -3.92
C SER A 175 -7.93 3.02 -4.20
N ILE A 176 -6.91 2.74 -5.01
CA ILE A 176 -5.91 3.74 -5.40
C ILE A 176 -6.53 4.85 -6.24
N SER A 177 -7.37 4.50 -7.22
CA SER A 177 -8.08 5.50 -8.04
C SER A 177 -9.02 6.37 -7.20
N THR A 178 -9.71 5.78 -6.23
CA THR A 178 -10.59 6.50 -5.29
C THR A 178 -9.76 7.42 -4.37
N ALA A 179 -8.65 6.92 -3.84
CA ALA A 179 -7.72 7.73 -3.03
C ALA A 179 -7.16 8.91 -3.83
N ALA A 180 -6.80 8.68 -5.09
CA ALA A 180 -6.33 9.71 -5.99
C ALA A 180 -7.41 10.77 -6.19
N ALA A 181 -8.62 10.37 -6.58
CA ALA A 181 -9.74 11.30 -6.77
C ALA A 181 -9.98 12.19 -5.54
N ARG A 182 -10.04 11.60 -4.34
CA ARG A 182 -10.23 12.34 -3.07
C ARG A 182 -9.11 13.35 -2.83
N ALA A 183 -7.85 12.97 -3.06
CA ALA A 183 -6.70 13.86 -2.91
C ALA A 183 -6.74 15.07 -3.87
N GLN A 184 -7.40 14.93 -5.03
CA GLN A 184 -7.57 16.03 -5.99
C GLN A 184 -8.70 16.98 -5.60
N HIS A 185 -9.80 16.46 -5.06
CA HIS A 185 -10.97 17.27 -4.68
C HIS A 185 -10.76 18.08 -3.40
N GLY A 186 -9.80 17.71 -2.55
CA GLY A 186 -9.37 18.55 -1.42
C GLY A 186 -10.28 18.52 -0.19
N ASP A 187 -11.14 17.50 -0.10
CA ASP A 187 -11.94 17.16 1.08
C ASP A 187 -11.12 16.44 2.16
#